data_AF-A0A1Q7JH81-F1
#
_entry.id   AF-A0A1Q7JH81-F1
#
_cell.length_a   1.000
_cell.length_b   1.000
_cell.length_c   1.000
_cell.angle_alpha   90.00
_cell.angle_beta   90.00
_cell.angle_gamma   90.00
#
_symmetry.space_group_name_H-M   'P 1'
#
loop_
_entity.id
_entity.type
_entity.pdbx_description
1 polymer ?
#
loop_
_entity_poly.entity_id
_entity_poly.type
_entity_poly.pdbx_seq_one_letter_code
_entity_poly.pdbx_strand_id
1 'polypeptide(L)'
;MRKLIAGPTVNICDECVQTCVDIMADDAQADGQRTASDGAAAHETSENSHLLGRACALCGLPLVLEEALPIDERGFLCPGCADAVEAAIAKRRLKE
;
A
#
# COMPACT_ATOMS: atom_id res chain seq x y z
N MET A 1 12.95 17.07 -32.13
CA MET A 1 12.38 16.37 -30.94
C MET A 1 13.48 16.16 -29.91
N ARG A 2 13.34 16.68 -28.68
CA ARG A 2 14.29 16.44 -27.59
C ARG A 2 13.89 15.12 -26.92
N LYS A 3 14.85 14.20 -26.75
CA LYS A 3 14.65 12.86 -26.17
C LYS A 3 15.04 12.93 -24.70
N LEU A 4 14.15 12.59 -23.77
CA LEU A 4 14.45 12.70 -22.33
C LEU A 4 14.69 11.35 -21.63
N ILE A 5 14.41 10.20 -22.25
CA ILE A 5 14.93 8.89 -21.80
C ILE A 5 15.25 8.05 -23.03
N ALA A 6 16.51 7.63 -23.20
CA ALA A 6 16.98 6.93 -24.39
C ALA A 6 17.50 5.53 -24.05
N GLY A 7 16.63 4.52 -24.19
CA GLY A 7 17.07 3.14 -24.38
C GLY A 7 17.42 2.89 -25.86
N PRO A 8 18.25 1.88 -26.19
CA PRO A 8 18.72 1.62 -27.56
C PRO A 8 17.60 1.25 -28.56
N THR A 9 16.43 0.81 -28.08
CA THR A 9 15.29 0.40 -28.92
C THR A 9 13.99 1.14 -28.60
N VAL A 10 13.97 2.02 -27.60
CA VAL A 10 12.76 2.69 -27.12
C VAL A 10 13.06 4.16 -26.87
N ASN A 11 12.19 5.03 -27.40
CA ASN A 11 12.28 6.46 -27.24
C ASN A 11 10.93 7.00 -26.76
N ILE A 12 10.93 7.62 -25.58
CA ILE A 12 9.75 8.30 -25.01
C ILE A 12 9.92 9.81 -25.22
N CYS A 13 8.86 10.46 -25.69
CA CYS A 13 8.83 11.90 -25.93
C CYS A 13 8.33 12.68 -24.70
N ASP A 14 8.63 13.98 -24.59
CA ASP A 14 8.20 14.79 -23.44
C ASP A 14 6.66 14.86 -23.30
N GLU A 15 5.94 14.97 -24.42
CA GLU A 15 4.47 14.90 -24.46
C GLU A 15 3.96 13.56 -23.91
N CYS A 16 4.61 12.46 -24.32
CA CYS A 16 4.30 11.11 -23.88
C CYS A 16 4.50 10.98 -22.36
N VAL A 17 5.57 11.57 -21.80
CA VAL A 17 5.82 11.57 -20.36
C VAL A 17 4.72 12.32 -19.61
N GLN A 18 4.32 13.51 -20.10
CA GLN A 18 3.24 14.28 -19.47
C GLN A 18 1.93 13.49 -19.46
N THR A 19 1.55 12.91 -20.59
CA THR A 19 0.34 12.07 -20.67
C THR A 19 0.42 10.85 -19.73
N CYS A 20 1.58 10.20 -19.60
CA CYS A 20 1.74 9.10 -18.64
C CYS A 20 1.56 9.57 -17.18
N VAL A 21 2.09 10.74 -16.82
CA VAL A 21 1.92 11.32 -15.48
C VAL A 21 0.46 11.63 -15.21
N ASP A 22 -0.26 12.20 -16.18
CA ASP A 22 -1.68 12.51 -16.05
C ASP A 22 -2.52 11.24 -15.88
N ILE A 23 -2.23 10.17 -16.67
CA ILE A 23 -2.91 8.87 -16.54
C ILE A 23 -2.67 8.26 -15.15
N MET A 24 -1.45 8.31 -14.63
CA MET A 24 -1.14 7.78 -13.31
C MET A 24 -1.86 8.54 -12.19
N ALA A 25 -1.99 9.86 -12.32
CA ALA A 25 -2.72 10.69 -11.37
C ALA A 25 -4.23 10.39 -11.42
N ASP A 26 -4.79 10.23 -12.62
CA ASP A 26 -6.21 9.89 -12.82
C ASP A 26 -6.52 8.47 -12.31
N ASP A 27 -5.66 7.49 -12.53
CA ASP A 27 -5.82 6.14 -11.98
C ASP A 27 -5.77 6.14 -10.44
N ALA A 28 -4.91 6.96 -9.83
CA ALA A 28 -4.86 7.13 -8.38
C ALA A 28 -6.14 7.78 -7.82
N GLN A 29 -6.81 8.64 -8.59
CA GLN A 29 -8.10 9.24 -8.23
C GLN A 29 -9.26 8.25 -8.45
N ALA A 30 -9.21 7.45 -9.52
CA ALA A 30 -10.25 6.47 -9.88
C ALA A 30 -10.29 5.25 -8.95
N ASP A 31 -9.15 4.87 -8.35
CA ASP A 31 -9.11 3.82 -7.33
C ASP A 31 -9.79 4.23 -6.01
N GLY A 32 -10.02 5.54 -5.79
CA GLY A 32 -10.83 6.06 -4.70
C GLY A 32 -12.34 5.84 -4.84
N GLN A 33 -12.83 5.47 -6.03
CA GLN A 33 -14.28 5.32 -6.30
C GLN A 33 -14.74 3.88 -6.48
N ARG A 34 -13.82 2.89 -6.53
CA ARG A 34 -14.16 1.46 -6.68
C ARG A 34 -14.19 0.66 -5.38
N THR A 35 -14.06 1.29 -4.21
CA THR A 35 -14.11 0.61 -2.91
C THR A 35 -15.23 1.16 -2.04
N ALA A 36 -16.48 0.97 -2.51
CA ALA A 36 -17.67 1.06 -1.65
C ALA A 36 -17.86 -0.20 -0.77
N SER A 37 -16.80 -0.98 -0.54
CA SER A 37 -16.76 -2.05 0.43
C SER A 37 -15.30 -2.26 0.86
N ASP A 38 -15.10 -2.20 2.17
CA ASP A 38 -13.88 -2.46 2.93
C ASP A 38 -12.95 -1.26 3.12
N GLY A 39 -13.12 -0.65 4.30
CA GLY A 39 -12.40 0.53 4.74
C GLY A 39 -10.91 0.30 4.93
N ALA A 40 -10.12 1.14 4.27
CA ALA A 40 -8.73 1.41 4.60
C ALA A 40 -8.47 2.88 4.23
N ALA A 41 -8.69 3.79 5.18
CA ALA A 41 -8.28 5.18 5.07
C ALA A 41 -6.99 5.36 5.86
N ALA A 42 -5.85 5.40 5.14
CA ALA A 42 -4.73 6.28 5.43
C ALA A 42 -3.78 6.31 4.21
N HIS A 43 -3.97 7.37 3.43
CA HIS A 43 -2.98 8.13 2.64
C HIS A 43 -1.61 8.13 3.37
N GLU A 44 -0.41 8.26 2.79
CA GLU A 44 0.07 9.21 1.79
C GLU A 44 1.43 8.67 1.27
N THR A 45 1.65 8.63 -0.05
CA THR A 45 2.94 8.23 -0.63
C THR A 45 3.93 9.40 -0.59
N SER A 46 4.79 9.44 0.42
CA SER A 46 6.06 10.16 0.37
C SER A 46 7.19 9.13 0.32
N GLU A 47 7.61 8.82 -0.90
CA GLU A 47 8.80 8.05 -1.21
C GLU A 47 10.02 8.78 -0.64
N ASN A 48 10.45 8.45 0.59
CA ASN A 48 11.83 8.59 1.12
C ASN A 48 11.97 8.22 2.62
N SER A 49 11.57 7.00 3.04
CA SER A 49 11.96 6.48 4.37
C SER A 49 12.13 4.96 4.38
N HIS A 50 13.10 4.48 3.60
CA HIS A 50 13.41 3.05 3.46
C HIS A 50 14.21 2.44 4.62
N LEU A 51 14.42 3.09 5.77
CA LEU A 51 15.47 2.63 6.69
C LEU A 51 15.14 2.43 8.18
N LEU A 52 13.91 2.62 8.68
CA LEU A 52 13.56 2.12 10.03
C LEU A 52 12.06 1.98 10.32
N GLY A 53 11.22 1.69 9.32
CA GLY A 53 9.80 1.43 9.53
C GLY A 53 9.57 -0.03 9.92
N ARG A 54 9.11 -0.30 11.14
CA ARG A 54 8.52 -1.61 11.47
C ARG A 54 7.29 -1.81 10.57
N ALA A 55 7.23 -2.95 9.88
CA ALA A 55 6.13 -3.31 8.98
C ALA A 55 5.23 -4.37 9.61
N CYS A 56 3.96 -4.37 9.22
CA CYS A 56 2.99 -5.33 9.74
C CYS A 56 3.38 -6.71 9.23
N ALA A 57 3.49 -7.68 10.13
CA ALA A 57 3.90 -9.04 9.78
C ALA A 57 2.89 -9.76 8.88
N LEU A 58 1.62 -9.28 8.81
CA LEU A 58 0.57 -9.90 8.01
C LEU A 58 0.38 -9.24 6.64
N CYS A 59 0.25 -7.91 6.59
CA CYS A 59 0.00 -7.18 5.33
C CYS A 59 1.23 -6.47 4.75
N GLY A 60 2.33 -6.37 5.50
CA GLY A 60 3.56 -5.69 5.06
C GLY A 60 3.49 -4.17 5.05
N LEU A 61 2.35 -3.56 5.40
CA LEU A 61 2.21 -2.11 5.45
C LEU A 61 3.02 -1.50 6.60
N PRO A 62 3.57 -0.28 6.42
CA PRO A 62 4.16 0.48 7.51
C PRO A 62 3.16 0.65 8.65
N LEU A 63 3.64 0.58 9.89
CA LEU A 63 2.79 0.80 11.06
C LEU A 63 3.41 1.81 12.03
N VAL A 64 2.55 2.57 12.70
CA VAL A 64 2.94 3.45 13.80
C VAL A 64 3.07 2.59 15.06
N LEU A 65 4.19 2.72 15.78
CA LEU A 65 4.49 1.86 16.94
C LEU A 65 3.44 1.98 18.06
N GLU A 66 2.80 3.14 18.17
CA GLU A 66 1.77 3.43 19.20
C GLU A 66 0.48 2.61 19.00
N GLU A 67 0.15 2.28 17.75
CA GLU A 67 -1.05 1.53 17.36
C GLU A 67 -0.73 0.06 17.01
N ALA A 68 0.55 -0.31 17.15
CA ALA A 68 1.03 -1.64 16.84
C ALA A 68 0.61 -2.64 17.90
N LEU A 69 0.06 -3.78 17.49
CA LEU A 69 -0.09 -4.93 18.38
C LEU A 69 1.22 -5.74 18.36
N PRO A 70 2.05 -5.72 19.42
CA PRO A 70 3.24 -6.56 19.49
C PRO A 70 2.85 -8.02 19.68
N ILE A 71 3.48 -8.90 18.91
CA ILE A 71 3.40 -10.34 19.08
C ILE A 71 4.81 -10.83 19.40
N ASP A 72 5.00 -11.36 20.61
CA ASP A 72 6.29 -11.84 21.10
C ASP A 72 6.95 -12.78 20.09
N GLU A 73 8.22 -12.51 19.75
CA GLU A 73 9.03 -13.25 18.77
C GLU A 73 8.47 -13.31 17.33
N ARG A 74 7.37 -12.62 17.03
CA ARG A 74 6.69 -12.70 15.72
C ARG A 74 6.52 -11.35 15.01
N GLY A 75 6.73 -10.26 15.72
CA GLY A 75 6.71 -8.91 15.15
C GLY A 75 5.49 -8.11 15.57
N PHE A 76 4.92 -7.33 14.65
CA PHE A 76 3.85 -6.38 14.94
C PHE A 76 2.70 -6.56 13.95
N LEU A 77 1.47 -6.42 14.42
CA LEU A 77 0.29 -6.34 13.58
C LEU A 77 -0.30 -4.93 13.64
N CYS A 78 -0.77 -4.44 12.50
CA CYS A 78 -1.62 -3.24 12.48
C CYS A 78 -3.02 -3.58 13.03
N PRO A 79 -3.79 -2.58 13.50
CA PRO A 79 -5.13 -2.80 14.07
C PRO A 79 -6.05 -3.61 13.15
N GLY A 80 -6.10 -3.28 11.86
CA GLY A 80 -6.95 -4.00 10.90
C GLY A 80 -6.55 -5.48 10.72
N CYS A 81 -5.25 -5.79 10.75
CA CYS A 81 -4.80 -7.18 10.71
C CYS A 81 -5.06 -7.93 12.02
N ALA A 82 -4.99 -7.25 13.16
CA ALA A 82 -5.36 -7.84 14.45
C ALA A 82 -6.86 -8.24 14.45
N ASP A 83 -7.75 -7.33 14.05
CA ASP A 83 -9.19 -7.58 13.94
C ASP A 83 -9.50 -8.75 12.98
N ALA A 84 -8.82 -8.78 11.83
CA ALA A 84 -8.99 -9.86 10.85
C ALA A 84 -8.58 -11.23 11.41
N VAL A 85 -7.49 -11.29 12.20
CA VAL A 85 -7.03 -12.52 12.87
C VAL A 85 -8.04 -12.95 13.93
N GLU A 86 -8.55 -12.04 14.76
CA GLU A 86 -9.57 -12.34 15.76
C GLU A 86 -10.85 -12.90 15.12
N ALA A 87 -11.32 -12.27 14.05
CA ALA A 87 -12.49 -12.73 13.30
C ALA A 87 -12.28 -14.12 12.68
N ALA A 88 -11.08 -14.40 12.15
CA ALA A 88 -10.74 -15.71 11.61
C ALA A 88 -10.73 -16.80 12.70
N ILE A 89 -10.18 -16.51 13.89
CA ILE A 89 -10.17 -17.42 15.04
C ILE A 89 -11.60 -17.69 15.53
N ALA A 90 -12.44 -16.66 15.64
CA ALA A 90 -13.84 -16.80 16.04
C ALA A 90 -14.61 -17.73 15.08
N LYS A 91 -14.42 -17.56 13.76
CA LYS A 91 -15.01 -18.44 12.73
C LYS A 91 -14.54 -19.89 12.84
N ARG A 92 -13.30 -20.14 13.30
CA ARG A 92 -12.78 -21.50 13.48
C ARG A 92 -13.44 -22.20 14.68
N ARG A 93 -13.62 -21.50 15.80
CA ARG A 93 -14.27 -22.05 17.00
C ARG A 93 -15.74 -22.43 16.80
N LEU A 94 -16.44 -21.79 15.86
CA LEU A 94 -17.82 -22.14 15.51
C LEU A 94 -17.95 -23.36 14.60
N LYS A 95 -16.83 -23.81 13.98
CA LYS A 95 -16.79 -24.98 13.10
C LYS A 95 -16.33 -26.25 13.82
N GLU A 96 -15.89 -26.13 15.07
CA GLU A 96 -15.57 -27.24 15.99
C GLU A 96 -16.80 -27.56 16.85
#